data_AF-A0A7W0T5G3-F1
#
_entry.id   AF-A0A7W0T5G3-F1
#
_cell.length_a   1.000
_cell.length_b   1.000
_cell.length_c   1.000
_cell.angle_alpha   90.00
_cell.angle_beta   90.00
_cell.angle_gamma   90.00
#
_symmetry.space_group_name_H-M   'P 1'
#
loop_
_entity.id
_entity.type
_entity.pdbx_description
1 polymer ?
#
loop_
_entity_poly.entity_id
_entity_poly.type
_entity_poly.pdbx_seq_one_letter_code
_entity_poly.pdbx_strand_id
1 'polypeptide(L)'
;MVYCARHFLLLATLAALLLPATARASEQFAEMNLRKPTLKVNKQGQALVEYTTEQRLRRHVLMWGAVNANHPRREVSQVRFHRDFSGGLATYKRAVWRRFPNACRRYDGPALAYFVAGCKAPDGSYWALQSWQRRLPLLGFDPWLPIQDDYELHLSHWSGPLPVLEAHVNWTYGLRSQGVFGRLSYLGQPVFGFASSNEGNPRDRYSRNVYIDTFDSVYGPGWKRESGILTHQQTGTFCHSFVPDQRPFAGYPSQTPRPSAPGSRYRISVMGPGVTPVLMWEGSGLPNFNGGDP
;
A
#
# COMPACT_ATOMS: atom_id res chain seq x y z
N MET A 1 -41.33 26.43 57.03
CA MET A 1 -42.22 26.11 55.90
C MET A 1 -41.50 26.46 54.60
N VAL A 2 -41.38 25.48 53.71
CA VAL A 2 -41.38 25.62 52.24
C VAL A 2 -40.15 26.25 51.53
N TYR A 3 -39.40 25.36 50.85
CA TYR A 3 -38.70 25.46 49.53
C TYR A 3 -37.70 26.62 49.28
N CYS A 4 -36.54 26.41 48.66
CA CYS A 4 -36.39 25.86 47.31
C CYS A 4 -34.92 25.46 47.03
N ALA A 5 -34.67 24.18 46.75
CA ALA A 5 -33.36 23.70 46.31
C ALA A 5 -33.20 23.89 44.80
N ARG A 6 -32.22 24.69 44.37
CA ARG A 6 -31.82 24.81 42.96
C ARG A 6 -30.91 23.64 42.59
N HIS A 7 -31.45 22.68 41.84
CA HIS A 7 -30.67 21.69 41.11
C HIS A 7 -30.07 22.33 39.85
N PHE A 8 -28.75 22.48 39.79
CA PHE A 8 -28.02 22.66 38.54
C PHE A 8 -27.54 21.29 38.06
N LEU A 9 -28.24 20.72 37.08
CA LEU A 9 -27.80 19.56 36.31
C LEU A 9 -26.88 20.05 35.19
N LEU A 10 -25.57 19.82 35.34
CA LEU A 10 -24.58 19.96 34.27
C LEU A 10 -24.65 18.72 33.37
N LEU A 11 -25.28 18.86 32.20
CA LEU A 11 -25.23 17.89 31.12
C LEU A 11 -23.90 18.04 30.37
N ALA A 12 -22.94 17.16 30.68
CA ALA A 12 -21.70 17.02 29.92
C ALA A 12 -21.98 16.23 28.62
N THR A 13 -22.11 16.93 27.50
CA THR A 13 -22.13 16.32 26.16
C THR A 13 -20.73 15.84 25.78
N LEU A 14 -20.50 14.53 25.88
CA LEU A 14 -19.34 13.87 25.29
C LEU A 14 -19.47 13.89 23.75
N ALA A 15 -18.81 14.83 23.09
CA ALA A 15 -18.62 14.79 21.65
C ALA A 15 -17.60 13.69 21.33
N ALA A 16 -18.08 12.50 20.94
CA ALA A 16 -17.23 11.45 20.42
C ALA A 16 -16.60 11.91 19.09
N LEU A 17 -15.28 12.11 19.09
CA LEU A 17 -14.46 12.33 17.90
C LEU A 17 -14.58 11.11 16.97
N LEU A 18 -15.50 11.18 16.01
CA LEU A 18 -15.53 10.29 14.85
C LEU A 18 -14.33 10.63 13.95
N LEU A 19 -13.18 10.02 14.22
CA LEU A 19 -12.10 9.99 13.25
C LEU A 19 -12.63 9.30 11.98
N PRO A 20 -12.49 9.91 10.78
CA PRO A 20 -12.96 9.28 9.56
C PRO A 20 -12.23 7.95 9.39
N ALA A 21 -13.00 6.86 9.31
CA ALA A 21 -12.46 5.55 9.02
C ALA A 21 -11.77 5.59 7.67
N THR A 22 -10.44 5.57 7.66
CA THR A 22 -9.68 5.41 6.42
C THR A 22 -10.03 4.03 5.86
N ALA A 23 -10.74 4.01 4.73
CA ALA A 23 -10.99 2.77 4.02
C ALA A 23 -9.62 2.22 3.61
N ARG A 24 -9.20 1.11 4.22
CA ARG A 24 -7.91 0.48 3.90
C ARG A 24 -7.98 -0.07 2.48
N ALA A 25 -7.50 0.65 1.48
CA ALA A 25 -7.53 0.15 0.11
C ALA A 25 -6.75 -1.17 -0.09
N SER A 26 -5.94 -1.55 0.91
CA SER A 26 -5.00 -2.66 0.90
C SER A 26 -5.41 -3.84 1.79
N GLU A 27 -4.85 -5.01 1.47
CA GLU A 27 -4.92 -6.20 2.31
C GLU A 27 -3.73 -6.32 3.29
N GLN A 28 -3.19 -5.18 3.73
CA GLN A 28 -2.13 -5.16 4.75
C GLN A 28 -2.60 -5.67 6.12
N PHE A 29 -1.65 -6.16 6.92
CA PHE A 29 -1.88 -6.42 8.34
C PHE A 29 -2.00 -5.09 9.12
N ALA A 30 -2.66 -5.15 10.29
CA ALA A 30 -2.88 -3.96 11.11
C ALA A 30 -1.64 -3.58 11.94
N GLU A 31 -0.88 -4.59 12.35
CA GLU A 31 0.38 -4.47 13.10
C GLU A 31 1.54 -4.29 12.10
N MET A 32 2.55 -3.49 12.48
CA MET A 32 3.71 -3.16 11.66
C MET A 32 4.98 -3.86 12.15
N ASN A 33 6.07 -3.81 11.36
CA ASN A 33 7.40 -4.33 11.69
C ASN A 33 7.38 -5.79 12.16
N LEU A 34 6.55 -6.59 11.49
CA LEU A 34 6.30 -7.98 11.86
C LEU A 34 7.55 -8.84 11.67
N ARG A 35 7.89 -9.63 12.68
CA ARG A 35 9.10 -10.46 12.70
C ARG A 35 8.78 -11.91 12.37
N LYS A 36 9.68 -12.52 11.58
CA LYS A 36 9.62 -13.94 11.18
C LYS A 36 8.23 -14.37 10.67
N PRO A 37 7.62 -13.62 9.74
CA PRO A 37 6.36 -14.03 9.15
C PRO A 37 6.53 -15.35 8.39
N THR A 38 5.56 -16.26 8.55
CA THR A 38 5.49 -17.53 7.83
C THR A 38 4.14 -17.67 7.14
N LEU A 39 4.10 -18.48 6.09
CA LEU A 39 2.90 -18.75 5.30
C LEU A 39 2.71 -20.26 5.15
N LYS A 40 1.53 -20.74 5.48
CA LYS A 40 1.05 -22.10 5.16
C LYS A 40 -0.30 -21.97 4.46
N VAL A 41 -0.58 -22.82 3.48
CA VAL A 41 -1.86 -22.84 2.77
C VAL A 41 -2.39 -24.27 2.75
N ASN A 42 -3.65 -24.48 3.12
CA ASN A 42 -4.28 -25.80 3.11
C ASN A 42 -4.99 -26.10 1.78
N LYS A 43 -5.50 -27.32 1.62
CA LYS A 43 -6.26 -27.75 0.42
C LYS A 43 -7.62 -27.06 0.28
N GLN A 44 -8.10 -26.36 1.31
CA GLN A 44 -9.36 -25.64 1.32
C GLN A 44 -9.23 -24.17 0.89
N GLY A 45 -8.04 -23.75 0.41
CA GLY A 45 -7.81 -22.36 -0.01
C GLY A 45 -7.74 -21.38 1.15
N GLN A 46 -7.26 -21.82 2.32
CA GLN A 46 -7.02 -20.98 3.48
C GLN A 46 -5.53 -20.85 3.73
N ALA A 47 -5.11 -19.64 4.10
CA ALA A 47 -3.78 -19.34 4.57
C ALA A 47 -3.74 -19.24 6.10
N LEU A 48 -2.72 -19.82 6.72
CA LEU A 48 -2.28 -19.48 8.06
C LEU A 48 -1.03 -18.62 7.94
N VAL A 49 -1.13 -17.38 8.40
CA VAL A 49 0.00 -16.47 8.54
C VAL A 49 0.38 -16.37 10.01
N GLU A 50 1.62 -16.71 10.33
CA GLU A 50 2.13 -16.62 11.69
C GLU A 50 3.27 -15.61 11.76
N TYR A 51 3.31 -14.78 12.79
CA TYR A 51 4.34 -13.77 12.95
C TYR A 51 4.49 -13.37 14.41
N THR A 52 5.54 -12.61 14.70
CA THR A 52 5.77 -12.01 16.02
C THR A 52 5.69 -10.49 15.91
N THR A 53 4.88 -9.86 16.76
CA THR A 53 4.73 -8.40 16.82
C THR A 53 5.96 -7.75 17.46
N GLU A 54 6.07 -6.42 17.37
CA GLU A 54 7.10 -5.66 18.08
C GLU A 54 7.02 -5.84 19.60
N GLN A 55 5.80 -5.96 20.13
CA GLN A 55 5.51 -6.29 21.53
C GLN A 55 5.77 -7.77 21.88
N ARG A 56 6.48 -8.51 21.03
CA ARG A 56 6.86 -9.92 21.21
C ARG A 56 5.67 -10.90 21.28
N LEU A 57 4.48 -10.49 20.87
CA LEU A 57 3.31 -11.37 20.84
C LEU A 57 3.36 -12.28 19.60
N ARG A 58 3.16 -13.59 19.78
CA ARG A 58 2.98 -14.52 18.67
C ARG A 58 1.54 -14.46 18.18
N ARG A 59 1.35 -14.24 16.88
CA ARG A 59 0.05 -14.21 16.22
C ARG A 59 -0.11 -15.38 15.26
N HIS A 60 -1.34 -15.84 15.14
CA HIS A 60 -1.76 -16.89 14.21
C HIS A 60 -3.03 -16.41 13.53
N VAL A 61 -2.91 -15.95 12.28
CA VAL A 61 -4.02 -15.34 11.56
C VAL A 61 -4.44 -16.26 10.42
N LEU A 62 -5.68 -16.72 10.45
CA LEU A 62 -6.27 -17.43 9.31
C LEU A 62 -6.86 -16.42 8.34
N MET A 63 -6.61 -16.61 7.05
CA MET A 63 -7.09 -15.75 5.96
C MET A 63 -7.58 -16.58 4.78
N TRP A 64 -8.74 -16.24 4.20
CA TRP A 64 -9.34 -17.00 3.08
C TRP A 64 -10.41 -16.19 2.32
N GLY A 65 -10.96 -16.78 1.26
CA GLY A 65 -12.18 -16.30 0.58
C GLY A 65 -11.97 -15.16 -0.41
N ALA A 66 -10.73 -14.86 -0.77
CA ALA A 66 -10.41 -13.84 -1.76
C ALA A 66 -9.30 -14.30 -2.69
N VAL A 67 -9.46 -14.05 -3.99
CA VAL A 67 -8.48 -14.28 -5.05
C VAL A 67 -8.60 -13.16 -6.08
N ASN A 68 -7.48 -12.70 -6.64
CA ASN A 68 -7.44 -11.69 -7.69
C ASN A 68 -8.08 -10.35 -7.28
N ALA A 69 -8.74 -9.68 -8.23
CA ALA A 69 -9.38 -8.39 -8.05
C ALA A 69 -10.59 -8.25 -8.98
N ASN A 70 -11.57 -7.48 -8.53
CA ASN A 70 -12.63 -6.97 -9.40
C ASN A 70 -12.13 -5.73 -10.14
N HIS A 71 -12.55 -5.58 -11.40
CA HIS A 71 -12.33 -4.34 -12.14
C HIS A 71 -13.11 -3.18 -11.51
N PRO A 72 -12.61 -1.92 -11.63
CA PRO A 72 -13.29 -0.75 -11.06
C PRO A 72 -14.74 -0.61 -11.54
N ARG A 73 -15.68 -0.84 -10.63
CA ARG A 73 -17.12 -0.59 -10.80
C ARG A 73 -17.69 -0.08 -9.47
N ARG A 74 -18.54 0.94 -9.50
CA ARG A 74 -19.07 1.57 -8.26
C ARG A 74 -20.02 0.63 -7.51
N GLU A 75 -20.68 -0.25 -8.24
CA GLU A 75 -21.74 -1.14 -7.78
C GLU A 75 -21.18 -2.47 -7.24
N VAL A 76 -19.92 -2.78 -7.54
CA VAL A 76 -19.27 -4.03 -7.15
C VAL A 76 -18.27 -3.73 -6.04
N SER A 77 -18.33 -4.48 -4.94
CA SER A 77 -17.32 -4.37 -3.89
C SER A 77 -16.01 -5.01 -4.35
N GLN A 78 -14.88 -4.42 -3.96
CA GLN A 78 -13.57 -5.01 -4.22
C GLN A 78 -13.37 -6.29 -3.37
N VAL A 79 -12.61 -7.24 -3.91
CA VAL A 79 -12.25 -8.51 -3.27
C VAL A 79 -11.44 -8.27 -2.00
N ARG A 80 -11.71 -9.03 -0.92
CA ARG A 80 -11.03 -8.92 0.38
C ARG A 80 -10.97 -10.23 1.14
N PHE A 81 -9.94 -10.43 1.94
CA PHE A 81 -9.87 -11.62 2.79
C PHE A 81 -10.84 -11.56 3.96
N HIS A 82 -11.43 -12.72 4.28
CA HIS A 82 -11.87 -13.00 5.63
C HIS A 82 -10.64 -13.20 6.52
N ARG A 83 -10.72 -12.76 7.78
CA ARG A 83 -9.59 -12.81 8.72
C ARG A 83 -10.06 -13.30 10.07
N ASP A 84 -9.35 -14.26 10.63
CA ASP A 84 -9.54 -14.74 12.00
C ASP A 84 -8.20 -14.66 12.75
N PHE A 85 -8.08 -13.63 13.60
CA PHE A 85 -6.90 -13.35 14.41
C PHE A 85 -6.72 -14.32 15.58
N SER A 86 -7.70 -15.19 15.85
CA SER A 86 -7.62 -16.21 16.91
C SER A 86 -7.05 -17.54 16.40
N GLY A 87 -6.64 -17.61 15.14
CA GLY A 87 -6.13 -18.82 14.51
C GLY A 87 -7.18 -19.93 14.38
N GLY A 88 -8.46 -19.54 14.24
CA GLY A 88 -9.59 -20.44 14.00
C GLY A 88 -10.57 -20.59 15.15
N LEU A 89 -10.30 -20.05 16.35
CA LEU A 89 -11.23 -20.17 17.48
C LEU A 89 -12.54 -19.41 17.20
N ALA A 90 -12.48 -18.21 16.64
CA ALA A 90 -13.67 -17.42 16.33
C ALA A 90 -14.54 -18.09 15.25
N THR A 91 -13.89 -18.60 14.19
CA THR A 91 -14.56 -19.17 13.01
C THR A 91 -15.00 -20.62 13.22
N TYR A 92 -14.11 -21.46 13.75
CA TYR A 92 -14.28 -22.91 13.83
C TYR A 92 -14.51 -23.42 15.27
N LYS A 93 -14.56 -22.52 16.26
CA LYS A 93 -14.68 -22.86 17.69
C LYS A 93 -13.58 -23.81 18.20
N ARG A 94 -12.43 -23.82 17.53
CA ARG A 94 -11.23 -24.59 17.89
C ARG A 94 -9.96 -23.91 17.40
N ALA A 95 -8.83 -24.16 18.07
CA ALA A 95 -7.52 -23.62 17.70
C ALA A 95 -6.93 -24.34 16.46
N VAL A 96 -7.50 -24.08 15.28
CA VAL A 96 -7.12 -24.71 14.00
C VAL A 96 -5.62 -24.54 13.71
N TRP A 97 -5.04 -23.38 14.06
CA TRP A 97 -3.62 -23.07 13.83
C TRP A 97 -2.66 -24.13 14.37
N ARG A 98 -3.01 -24.82 15.47
CA ARG A 98 -2.14 -25.82 16.13
C ARG A 98 -1.86 -27.04 15.25
N ARG A 99 -2.80 -27.40 14.39
CA ARG A 99 -2.72 -28.57 13.50
C ARG A 99 -3.02 -28.18 12.06
N PHE A 100 -2.69 -26.94 11.69
CA PHE A 100 -2.99 -26.42 10.36
C PHE A 100 -2.17 -27.17 9.31
N PRO A 101 -2.80 -27.93 8.39
CA PRO A 101 -2.08 -28.67 7.38
C PRO A 101 -1.50 -27.70 6.34
N ASN A 102 -0.27 -27.96 5.92
CA ASN A 102 0.35 -27.21 4.82
C ASN A 102 0.35 -28.06 3.55
N ALA A 103 -0.37 -27.60 2.54
CA ALA A 103 -0.43 -28.19 1.20
C ALA A 103 0.35 -27.35 0.17
N CYS A 104 1.00 -26.27 0.60
CA CYS A 104 1.85 -25.44 -0.24
C CYS A 104 2.94 -26.27 -0.93
N ARG A 105 3.11 -26.06 -2.24
CA ARG A 105 4.33 -26.39 -2.97
C ARG A 105 5.27 -25.18 -2.97
N ARG A 106 6.55 -25.41 -3.29
CA ARG A 106 7.52 -24.33 -3.46
C ARG A 106 6.96 -23.29 -4.45
N TYR A 107 7.14 -22.01 -4.12
CA TYR A 107 6.78 -20.92 -5.02
C TYR A 107 7.57 -21.02 -6.32
N ASP A 108 6.86 -21.11 -7.43
CA ASP A 108 7.39 -21.14 -8.81
C ASP A 108 6.79 -20.01 -9.67
N GLY A 109 6.20 -19.00 -9.03
CA GLY A 109 5.56 -17.87 -9.71
C GLY A 109 6.53 -16.76 -10.09
N PRO A 110 6.02 -15.65 -10.65
CA PRO A 110 6.83 -14.50 -11.04
C PRO A 110 7.63 -13.91 -9.87
N ALA A 111 8.75 -13.24 -10.18
CA ALA A 111 9.47 -12.46 -9.18
C ALA A 111 8.56 -11.34 -8.63
N LEU A 112 8.50 -11.20 -7.30
CA LEU A 112 7.69 -10.18 -6.64
C LEU A 112 8.59 -9.18 -5.94
N ALA A 113 8.19 -7.91 -5.99
CA ALA A 113 8.78 -6.87 -5.16
C ALA A 113 8.65 -7.23 -3.68
N TYR A 114 9.64 -6.90 -2.85
CA TYR A 114 9.52 -7.01 -1.39
C TYR A 114 9.17 -8.42 -0.86
N PHE A 115 9.50 -9.46 -1.61
CA PHE A 115 9.11 -10.84 -1.31
C PHE A 115 9.67 -11.32 0.03
N VAL A 116 8.81 -11.96 0.82
CA VAL A 116 9.17 -12.52 2.14
C VAL A 116 8.99 -14.03 2.14
N ALA A 117 7.81 -14.49 1.74
CA ALA A 117 7.47 -15.88 1.61
C ALA A 117 6.37 -16.04 0.57
N GLY A 118 6.28 -17.20 -0.05
CA GLY A 118 5.22 -17.48 -1.00
C GLY A 118 5.11 -18.96 -1.26
N CYS A 119 4.00 -19.37 -1.85
CA CYS A 119 3.81 -20.75 -2.25
C CYS A 119 2.83 -20.88 -3.41
N LYS A 120 2.89 -22.02 -4.10
CA LYS A 120 1.88 -22.45 -5.05
C LYS A 120 0.89 -23.38 -4.32
N ALA A 121 -0.38 -23.02 -4.34
CA ALA A 121 -1.44 -23.83 -3.76
C ALA A 121 -1.77 -25.04 -4.66
N PRO A 122 -2.41 -26.09 -4.12
CA PRO A 122 -2.75 -27.29 -4.89
C PRO A 122 -3.67 -27.07 -6.09
N ASP A 123 -4.50 -26.02 -6.05
CA ASP A 123 -5.38 -25.58 -7.15
C ASP A 123 -4.65 -24.79 -8.24
N GLY A 124 -3.33 -24.58 -8.08
CA GLY A 124 -2.49 -23.86 -9.02
C GLY A 124 -2.42 -22.35 -8.77
N SER A 125 -3.16 -21.81 -7.80
CA SER A 125 -3.06 -20.40 -7.41
C SER A 125 -1.78 -20.13 -6.62
N TYR A 126 -1.48 -18.85 -6.41
CA TYR A 126 -0.30 -18.38 -5.70
C TYR A 126 -0.67 -17.54 -4.50
N TRP A 127 0.05 -17.75 -3.40
CA TRP A 127 -0.02 -16.93 -2.21
C TRP A 127 1.35 -16.33 -1.93
N ALA A 128 1.39 -15.07 -1.50
CA ALA A 128 2.64 -14.41 -1.16
C ALA A 128 2.49 -13.40 -0.03
N LEU A 129 3.56 -13.30 0.76
CA LEU A 129 3.80 -12.26 1.75
C LEU A 129 4.84 -11.28 1.22
N GLN A 130 4.54 -9.99 1.34
CA GLN A 130 5.44 -8.89 0.97
C GLN A 130 5.58 -7.93 2.15
N SER A 131 6.79 -7.44 2.42
CA SER A 131 7.09 -6.51 3.51
C SER A 131 7.55 -5.17 2.97
N TRP A 132 6.73 -4.14 3.11
CA TRP A 132 6.92 -2.88 2.40
C TRP A 132 6.78 -1.64 3.29
N GLN A 133 7.76 -0.74 3.19
CA GLN A 133 7.77 0.56 3.85
C GLN A 133 7.01 1.59 3.00
N ARG A 134 5.68 1.53 3.08
CA ARG A 134 4.82 2.37 2.23
C ARG A 134 4.72 3.81 2.71
N ARG A 135 4.75 4.06 4.02
CA ARG A 135 4.28 5.31 4.64
C ARG A 135 5.34 6.40 4.78
N LEU A 136 6.44 6.29 4.04
CA LEU A 136 7.45 7.33 3.97
C LEU A 136 6.83 8.70 3.64
N PRO A 137 7.30 9.79 4.25
CA PRO A 137 6.85 11.12 3.90
C PRO A 137 7.16 11.46 2.45
N LEU A 138 6.39 12.35 1.85
CA LEU A 138 6.65 12.83 0.49
C LEU A 138 7.73 13.91 0.48
N LEU A 139 8.18 14.31 -0.71
CA LEU A 139 9.12 15.41 -0.95
C LEU A 139 10.49 15.26 -0.26
N GLY A 140 10.92 14.01 -0.09
CA GLY A 140 12.23 13.64 0.46
C GLY A 140 12.44 13.99 1.93
N PHE A 141 11.37 14.25 2.68
CA PHE A 141 11.47 14.43 4.12
C PHE A 141 11.81 13.10 4.79
N ASP A 142 12.69 13.16 5.78
CA ASP A 142 12.95 12.00 6.64
C ASP A 142 11.73 11.73 7.53
N PRO A 143 11.45 10.45 7.87
CA PRO A 143 10.39 10.10 8.83
C PRO A 143 10.50 10.89 10.13
N TRP A 144 9.39 11.50 10.57
CA TRP A 144 9.28 12.21 11.86
C TRP A 144 8.15 11.66 12.74
N LEU A 145 7.28 10.82 12.19
CA LEU A 145 6.25 10.09 12.93
C LEU A 145 6.62 8.61 12.98
N PRO A 146 6.35 7.90 14.10
CA PRO A 146 6.68 6.49 14.24
C PRO A 146 6.12 5.58 13.13
N ILE A 147 5.01 5.96 12.49
CA ILE A 147 4.37 5.13 11.47
C ILE A 147 4.97 5.30 10.06
N GLN A 148 5.90 6.26 9.89
CA GLN A 148 6.42 6.63 8.57
C GLN A 148 7.59 5.75 8.12
N ASP A 149 8.37 5.22 9.07
CA ASP A 149 9.45 4.27 8.83
C ASP A 149 9.03 2.80 9.06
N ASP A 150 7.79 2.57 9.47
CA ASP A 150 7.21 1.24 9.66
C ASP A 150 7.06 0.43 8.36
N TYR A 151 7.34 -0.88 8.47
CA TYR A 151 7.11 -1.87 7.43
C TYR A 151 5.76 -2.56 7.60
N GLU A 152 4.97 -2.53 6.53
CA GLU A 152 3.68 -3.21 6.45
C GLU A 152 3.87 -4.62 5.88
N LEU A 153 3.25 -5.62 6.49
CA LEU A 153 3.10 -6.94 5.87
C LEU A 153 1.84 -6.96 5.00
N HIS A 154 1.94 -7.48 3.78
CA HIS A 154 0.84 -7.63 2.83
C HIS A 154 0.68 -9.10 2.48
N LEU A 155 -0.57 -9.60 2.44
CA LEU A 155 -0.89 -10.93 1.90
C LEU A 155 -1.54 -10.76 0.53
N SER A 156 -1.10 -11.58 -0.42
CA SER A 156 -1.69 -11.66 -1.75
C SER A 156 -2.12 -13.09 -2.08
N HIS A 157 -3.19 -13.23 -2.86
CA HIS A 157 -3.66 -14.50 -3.42
C HIS A 157 -4.17 -14.28 -4.83
N TRP A 158 -3.54 -14.93 -5.82
CA TRP A 158 -3.91 -14.72 -7.22
C TRP A 158 -3.81 -16.01 -8.03
N SER A 159 -4.50 -16.00 -9.17
CA SER A 159 -4.37 -16.99 -10.21
C SER A 159 -4.25 -16.28 -11.56
N GLY A 160 -3.46 -16.86 -12.47
CA GLY A 160 -3.21 -16.25 -13.78
C GLY A 160 -2.25 -15.05 -13.73
N PRO A 161 -2.32 -14.15 -14.72
CA PRO A 161 -1.40 -13.03 -14.85
C PRO A 161 -1.45 -12.03 -13.69
N LEU A 162 -0.31 -11.41 -13.39
CA LEU A 162 -0.23 -10.28 -12.47
C LEU A 162 -0.75 -8.98 -13.12
N PRO A 163 -1.17 -7.99 -12.32
CA PRO A 163 -1.34 -6.64 -12.83
C PRO A 163 -0.02 -6.07 -13.34
N VAL A 164 -0.12 -5.16 -14.31
CA VAL A 164 1.01 -4.57 -15.01
C VAL A 164 1.16 -3.12 -14.58
N LEU A 165 2.33 -2.80 -14.03
CA LEU A 165 2.78 -1.44 -13.81
C LEU A 165 3.76 -1.07 -14.92
N GLU A 166 3.29 -0.25 -15.85
CA GLU A 166 4.11 0.34 -16.92
C GLU A 166 4.55 1.72 -16.45
N ALA A 167 5.82 2.06 -16.68
CA ALA A 167 6.34 3.37 -16.39
C ALA A 167 7.47 3.75 -17.35
N HIS A 168 7.55 5.05 -17.61
CA HIS A 168 8.48 5.67 -18.52
C HIS A 168 8.98 6.98 -17.90
N VAL A 169 10.18 7.38 -18.29
CA VAL A 169 10.78 8.65 -17.91
C VAL A 169 10.73 9.59 -19.10
N ASN A 170 10.43 10.86 -18.86
CA ASN A 170 10.37 11.87 -19.91
C ASN A 170 10.86 13.24 -19.42
N TRP A 171 11.03 14.13 -20.38
CA TRP A 171 11.09 15.56 -20.13
C TRP A 171 9.68 16.17 -20.15
N THR A 172 9.41 17.07 -19.21
CA THR A 172 8.13 17.79 -19.06
C THR A 172 8.36 19.31 -19.13
N TYR A 173 7.27 20.06 -19.32
CA TYR A 173 7.28 21.53 -19.43
C TYR A 173 8.28 22.09 -20.47
N GLY A 174 8.33 21.48 -21.65
CA GLY A 174 9.22 21.92 -22.73
C GLY A 174 10.71 21.74 -22.40
N LEU A 175 11.09 20.54 -21.95
CA LEU A 175 12.46 20.16 -21.59
C LEU A 175 13.03 20.84 -20.33
N ARG A 176 12.16 21.42 -19.49
CA ARG A 176 12.58 22.15 -18.28
C ARG A 176 12.61 21.30 -17.03
N SER A 177 11.94 20.15 -17.01
CA SER A 177 11.90 19.27 -15.86
C SER A 177 11.88 17.82 -16.30
N GLN A 178 12.41 16.91 -15.47
CA GLN A 178 12.19 15.49 -15.69
C GLN A 178 10.84 15.08 -15.10
N GLY A 179 10.28 14.01 -15.61
CA GLY A 179 9.06 13.40 -15.12
C GLY A 179 9.06 11.89 -15.29
N VAL A 180 8.12 11.27 -14.59
CA VAL A 180 7.76 9.87 -14.81
C VAL A 180 6.27 9.80 -15.10
N PHE A 181 5.89 8.93 -16.02
CA PHE A 181 4.49 8.66 -16.32
C PHE A 181 4.30 7.18 -16.63
N GLY A 182 3.07 6.72 -16.54
CA GLY A 182 2.80 5.31 -16.74
C GLY A 182 1.34 4.95 -16.60
N ARG A 183 1.08 3.64 -16.52
CA ARG A 183 -0.25 3.07 -16.38
C ARG A 183 -0.22 1.86 -15.48
N LEU A 184 -1.22 1.77 -14.60
CA LEU A 184 -1.53 0.55 -13.87
C LEU A 184 -2.74 -0.12 -14.51
N SER A 185 -2.57 -1.38 -14.91
CA SER A 185 -3.64 -2.16 -15.52
C SER A 185 -3.71 -3.58 -14.95
N TYR A 186 -4.87 -4.21 -15.05
CA TYR A 186 -5.07 -5.60 -14.72
C TYR A 186 -5.96 -6.24 -15.79
N LEU A 187 -5.49 -7.33 -16.40
CA LEU A 187 -6.18 -8.01 -17.50
C LEU A 187 -6.58 -7.04 -18.64
N GLY A 188 -5.66 -6.15 -19.02
CA GLY A 188 -5.86 -5.12 -20.05
C GLY A 188 -6.70 -3.91 -19.61
N GLN A 189 -7.40 -3.99 -18.48
CA GLN A 189 -8.29 -2.94 -17.98
C GLN A 189 -7.56 -1.98 -17.03
N PRO A 190 -7.90 -0.69 -17.03
CA PRO A 190 -7.29 0.31 -16.16
C PRO A 190 -7.63 0.06 -14.68
N VAL A 191 -6.66 0.29 -13.79
CA VAL A 191 -6.86 0.23 -12.34
C VAL A 191 -6.96 1.66 -11.80
N PHE A 192 -8.11 2.00 -11.21
CA PHE A 192 -8.40 3.31 -10.63
C PHE A 192 -9.48 3.17 -9.56
N GLY A 193 -9.67 4.20 -8.74
CA GLY A 193 -10.77 4.26 -7.78
C GLY A 193 -11.69 5.48 -7.96
N PHE A 194 -12.53 5.73 -6.96
CA PHE A 194 -13.70 6.59 -7.09
C PHE A 194 -13.77 7.72 -6.05
N ALA A 195 -12.94 7.66 -5.01
CA ALA A 195 -12.94 8.62 -3.91
C ALA A 195 -11.55 8.77 -3.27
N SER A 196 -11.18 10.02 -3.02
CA SER A 196 -9.96 10.40 -2.31
C SER A 196 -10.20 11.51 -1.29
N SER A 197 -9.23 11.73 -0.40
CA SER A 197 -9.15 12.92 0.44
C SER A 197 -8.59 14.11 -0.34
N ASN A 198 -8.66 15.29 0.28
CA ASN A 198 -8.08 16.51 -0.29
C ASN A 198 -6.55 16.41 -0.40
N GLU A 199 -5.95 15.58 0.46
CA GLU A 199 -4.52 15.26 0.48
C GLU A 199 -4.18 14.06 -0.44
N GLY A 200 -5.13 13.57 -1.25
CA GLY A 200 -4.88 12.49 -2.21
C GLY A 200 -4.86 11.08 -1.61
N ASN A 201 -5.37 10.90 -0.38
CA ASN A 201 -5.46 9.56 0.22
C ASN A 201 -6.71 8.80 -0.27
N PRO A 202 -6.58 7.51 -0.67
CA PRO A 202 -7.71 6.64 -0.99
C PRO A 202 -8.80 6.65 0.09
N ARG A 203 -10.05 6.85 -0.32
CA ARG A 203 -11.25 6.71 0.54
C ARG A 203 -12.14 5.53 0.14
N ASP A 204 -11.70 4.74 -0.84
CA ASP A 204 -12.37 3.54 -1.31
C ASP A 204 -11.38 2.37 -1.44
N ARG A 205 -11.88 1.20 -1.81
CA ARG A 205 -11.09 -0.04 -1.90
C ARG A 205 -10.47 -0.29 -3.28
N TYR A 206 -10.77 0.53 -4.28
CA TYR A 206 -10.22 0.49 -5.62
C TYR A 206 -9.03 1.44 -5.81
N SER A 207 -9.08 2.63 -5.20
CA SER A 207 -8.04 3.65 -5.28
C SER A 207 -6.68 3.13 -4.79
N ARG A 208 -5.60 3.52 -5.45
CA ARG A 208 -4.22 3.14 -5.11
C ARG A 208 -3.31 4.35 -5.28
N ASN A 209 -2.48 4.63 -4.27
CA ASN A 209 -1.35 5.53 -4.49
C ASN A 209 -0.23 4.76 -5.19
N VAL A 210 0.24 5.33 -6.29
CA VAL A 210 1.50 5.03 -6.94
C VAL A 210 2.56 5.89 -6.25
N TYR A 211 3.49 5.23 -5.58
CA TYR A 211 4.58 5.89 -4.87
C TYR A 211 5.80 5.99 -5.78
N ILE A 212 6.42 7.16 -5.79
CA ILE A 212 7.56 7.48 -6.64
C ILE A 212 8.72 7.81 -5.72
N ASP A 213 9.79 7.03 -5.82
CA ASP A 213 11.05 7.25 -5.12
C ASP A 213 12.11 7.69 -6.14
N THR A 214 12.98 8.60 -5.71
CA THR A 214 14.12 9.13 -6.47
C THR A 214 15.42 8.73 -5.76
N PHE A 215 16.42 8.27 -6.52
CA PHE A 215 17.70 7.79 -5.98
C PHE A 215 18.81 8.82 -6.19
N ASP A 216 19.59 9.11 -5.15
CA ASP A 216 20.72 10.05 -5.18
C ASP A 216 20.34 11.41 -5.82
N SER A 217 19.26 11.99 -5.32
CA SER A 217 18.77 13.30 -5.76
C SER A 217 19.28 14.42 -4.83
N VAL A 218 18.82 15.65 -5.06
CA VAL A 218 19.07 16.79 -4.15
C VAL A 218 18.59 16.57 -2.71
N TYR A 219 17.74 15.56 -2.47
CA TYR A 219 17.33 15.17 -1.12
C TYR A 219 18.40 14.39 -0.35
N GLY A 220 19.50 14.03 -1.00
CA GLY A 220 20.61 13.29 -0.41
C GLY A 220 20.75 11.88 -0.98
N PRO A 221 21.71 11.11 -0.44
CA PRO A 221 22.04 9.78 -0.93
C PRO A 221 20.93 8.76 -0.65
N GLY A 222 20.87 7.74 -1.50
CA GLY A 222 19.92 6.63 -1.40
C GLY A 222 18.54 6.96 -1.95
N TRP A 223 17.59 6.06 -1.67
CA TRP A 223 16.20 6.22 -2.07
C TRP A 223 15.48 7.22 -1.16
N LYS A 224 14.85 8.23 -1.76
CA LYS A 224 13.98 9.20 -1.08
C LYS A 224 12.60 9.21 -1.75
N ARG A 225 11.54 9.24 -0.94
CA ARG A 225 10.16 9.30 -1.42
C ARG A 225 9.86 10.70 -1.94
N GLU A 226 9.63 10.82 -3.24
CA GLU A 226 9.24 12.07 -3.88
C GLU A 226 7.73 12.29 -3.74
N SER A 227 6.93 11.31 -4.17
CA SER A 227 5.49 11.53 -4.34
C SER A 227 4.66 10.27 -4.11
N GLY A 228 3.36 10.48 -3.95
CA GLY A 228 2.33 9.46 -3.78
C GLY A 228 1.05 9.90 -4.48
N ILE A 229 0.87 9.49 -5.73
CA ILE A 229 -0.21 9.98 -6.60
C ILE A 229 -1.24 8.90 -6.88
N LEU A 230 -2.51 9.29 -7.06
CA LEU A 230 -3.54 8.36 -7.49
C LEU A 230 -3.46 8.15 -9.00
N THR A 231 -3.86 6.96 -9.45
CA THR A 231 -4.13 6.74 -10.87
C THR A 231 -5.37 7.52 -11.31
N HIS A 232 -5.32 8.07 -12.52
CA HIS A 232 -6.43 8.77 -13.14
C HIS A 232 -7.61 7.82 -13.37
N GLN A 233 -8.81 8.31 -13.07
CA GLN A 233 -10.05 7.59 -13.28
C GLN A 233 -10.19 7.23 -14.77
N GLN A 234 -10.70 6.03 -15.06
CA GLN A 234 -10.94 5.48 -16.40
C GLN A 234 -9.69 5.14 -17.24
N THR A 235 -8.53 5.73 -16.97
CA THR A 235 -7.31 5.45 -17.77
C THR A 235 -6.32 4.58 -17.02
N GLY A 236 -6.32 4.62 -15.69
CA GLY A 236 -5.31 3.97 -14.85
C GLY A 236 -3.93 4.62 -14.99
N THR A 237 -3.83 5.75 -15.68
CA THR A 237 -2.57 6.45 -15.92
C THR A 237 -2.14 7.24 -14.69
N PHE A 238 -0.86 7.54 -14.59
CA PHE A 238 -0.30 8.43 -13.58
C PHE A 238 0.85 9.23 -14.18
N CYS A 239 1.12 10.41 -13.64
CA CYS A 239 2.25 11.22 -14.03
C CYS A 239 2.75 12.06 -12.86
N HIS A 240 4.06 12.25 -12.79
CA HIS A 240 4.73 13.14 -11.84
C HIS A 240 5.81 13.91 -12.58
N SER A 241 5.97 15.19 -12.23
CA SER A 241 7.07 16.01 -12.72
C SER A 241 7.88 16.49 -11.53
N PHE A 242 9.20 16.35 -11.62
CA PHE A 242 10.14 16.86 -10.64
C PHE A 242 10.32 18.37 -10.86
N VAL A 243 9.33 19.16 -10.46
CA VAL A 243 9.36 20.62 -10.58
C VAL A 243 9.93 21.27 -9.32
N PRO A 244 10.53 22.47 -9.42
CA PRO A 244 10.90 23.25 -8.24
C PRO A 244 9.67 23.82 -7.53
N ASP A 245 9.90 24.43 -6.37
CA ASP A 245 8.92 25.16 -5.56
C ASP A 245 7.71 24.33 -5.11
N GLN A 246 7.88 23.01 -4.99
CA GLN A 246 6.85 22.12 -4.46
C GLN A 246 6.57 22.48 -3.00
N ARG A 247 5.32 22.84 -2.70
CA ARG A 247 4.92 23.25 -1.35
C ARG A 247 4.67 22.02 -0.48
N PRO A 248 5.35 21.88 0.68
CA PRO A 248 5.04 20.84 1.64
C PRO A 248 3.58 20.89 2.10
N PHE A 249 3.02 19.73 2.44
CA PHE A 249 1.68 19.67 3.01
C PHE A 249 1.66 20.29 4.42
N ALA A 250 0.49 20.73 4.86
CA ALA A 250 0.30 21.19 6.22
C ALA A 250 0.72 20.09 7.23
N GLY A 251 1.42 20.50 8.29
CA GLY A 251 1.93 19.58 9.32
C GLY A 251 3.26 18.90 9.01
N TYR A 252 3.88 19.19 7.86
CA TYR A 252 5.26 18.75 7.58
C TYR A 252 6.26 19.54 8.43
N PRO A 253 7.43 18.94 8.79
CA PRO A 253 8.43 19.56 9.66
C PRO A 253 9.00 20.89 9.14
N SER A 254 8.91 21.13 7.84
CA SER A 254 9.23 22.42 7.22
C SER A 254 8.20 22.76 6.15
N GLN A 255 7.92 24.05 6.01
CA GLN A 255 7.08 24.62 4.95
C GLN A 255 7.91 25.30 3.85
N THR A 256 9.23 25.22 3.92
CA THR A 256 10.12 25.73 2.87
C THR A 256 9.83 24.98 1.56
N PRO A 257 9.62 25.71 0.43
CA PRO A 257 9.44 25.08 -0.87
C PRO A 257 10.57 24.11 -1.19
N ARG A 258 10.21 22.95 -1.75
CA ARG A 258 11.15 21.87 -2.04
C ARG A 258 11.74 22.06 -3.44
N PRO A 259 13.06 21.83 -3.61
CA PRO A 259 13.69 21.91 -4.92
C PRO A 259 13.18 20.80 -5.84
N SER A 260 13.42 20.97 -7.14
CA SER A 260 13.31 19.88 -8.11
C SER A 260 14.27 18.76 -7.73
N ALA A 261 13.79 17.52 -7.66
CA ALA A 261 14.56 16.37 -7.18
C ALA A 261 14.62 15.17 -8.15
N PRO A 262 14.97 15.38 -9.45
CA PRO A 262 15.33 14.26 -10.29
C PRO A 262 16.55 13.55 -9.70
N GLY A 263 16.59 12.23 -9.89
CA GLY A 263 17.64 11.36 -9.38
C GLY A 263 18.29 10.58 -10.51
N SER A 264 19.34 9.84 -10.19
CA SER A 264 20.00 8.97 -11.17
C SER A 264 19.17 7.74 -11.52
N ARG A 265 18.22 7.35 -10.65
CA ARG A 265 17.26 6.26 -10.84
C ARG A 265 15.93 6.59 -10.20
N TYR A 266 14.88 5.94 -10.70
CA TYR A 266 13.53 6.01 -10.17
C TYR A 266 13.02 4.62 -9.80
N ARG A 267 12.23 4.57 -8.73
CA ARG A 267 11.50 3.38 -8.30
C ARG A 267 10.05 3.75 -8.10
N ILE A 268 9.16 3.01 -8.75
CA ILE A 268 7.71 3.23 -8.68
C ILE A 268 7.09 1.99 -8.07
N SER A 269 6.36 2.17 -6.97
CA SER A 269 5.76 1.07 -6.21
C SER A 269 4.28 1.30 -5.98
N VAL A 270 3.47 0.25 -6.10
CA VAL A 270 2.01 0.33 -5.95
C VAL A 270 1.44 -0.98 -5.43
N MET A 271 0.40 -0.90 -4.59
CA MET A 271 -0.36 -2.09 -4.21
C MET A 271 -1.20 -2.56 -5.39
N GLY A 272 -1.17 -3.85 -5.67
CA GLY A 272 -2.07 -4.43 -6.66
C GLY A 272 -3.55 -4.16 -6.35
N PRO A 273 -4.43 -4.16 -7.38
CA PRO A 273 -5.87 -4.14 -7.17
C PRO A 273 -6.33 -5.38 -6.37
N GLY A 274 -7.41 -5.25 -5.62
CA GLY A 274 -7.97 -6.34 -4.82
C GLY A 274 -6.93 -6.97 -3.90
N VAL A 275 -6.73 -8.28 -4.05
CA VAL A 275 -5.78 -9.08 -3.27
C VAL A 275 -4.56 -9.53 -4.09
N THR A 276 -4.24 -8.81 -5.16
CA THR A 276 -3.05 -9.09 -6.00
C THR A 276 -1.76 -8.47 -5.41
N PRO A 277 -0.57 -8.98 -5.76
CA PRO A 277 0.71 -8.52 -5.24
C PRO A 277 1.00 -7.02 -5.35
N VAL A 278 1.84 -6.52 -4.43
CA VAL A 278 2.53 -5.24 -4.59
C VAL A 278 3.48 -5.34 -5.78
N LEU A 279 3.48 -4.31 -6.62
CA LEU A 279 4.28 -4.21 -7.83
C LEU A 279 5.35 -3.15 -7.67
N MET A 280 6.46 -3.34 -8.38
CA MET A 280 7.54 -2.37 -8.48
C MET A 280 8.04 -2.28 -9.91
N TRP A 281 8.32 -1.07 -10.35
CA TRP A 281 9.13 -0.76 -11.52
C TRP A 281 10.36 0.03 -11.08
N GLU A 282 11.49 -0.21 -11.74
CA GLU A 282 12.69 0.61 -11.60
C GLU A 282 13.25 0.97 -12.97
N GLY A 283 13.82 2.16 -13.09
CA GLY A 283 14.48 2.62 -14.31
C GLY A 283 15.49 3.74 -14.04
N SER A 284 16.37 3.99 -15.00
CA SER A 284 17.34 5.08 -14.94
C SER A 284 16.65 6.43 -15.04
N GLY A 285 17.20 7.44 -14.38
CA GLY A 285 16.85 8.84 -14.62
C GLY A 285 17.35 9.32 -15.98
N LEU A 286 16.91 10.51 -16.40
CA LEU A 286 17.46 11.11 -17.61
C LEU A 286 18.80 11.77 -17.27
N PRO A 287 19.75 11.81 -18.23
CA PRO A 287 20.94 12.63 -18.08
C PRO A 287 20.54 14.10 -17.91
N ASN A 288 21.47 14.93 -17.45
CA ASN A 288 21.30 16.37 -17.51
C ASN A 288 21.02 16.78 -18.96
N PHE A 289 20.08 17.71 -19.15
CA PHE A 289 19.74 18.17 -20.50
C PHE A 289 21.00 18.76 -21.16
N ASN A 290 21.34 18.26 -22.35
CA ASN A 290 22.41 18.78 -23.18
C ASN A 290 21.80 19.29 -24.49
N GLY A 291 21.73 20.61 -24.67
CA GLY A 291 21.17 21.21 -25.89
C GLY A 291 21.99 20.97 -27.16
N GLY A 292 23.20 20.40 -27.05
CA GLY A 292 24.05 20.00 -28.18
C GLY A 292 23.89 18.54 -28.61
N ASP A 293 23.09 17.76 -27.89
CA ASP A 293 22.79 16.35 -28.17
C ASP A 293 21.27 16.12 -27.94
N PRO A 294 20.42 16.58 -28.89
CA PRO A 294 18.97 16.64 -28.71
C PRO A 294 18.27 15.28 -28.68
#